data_AF-A0ABD0QC98-F1
#
_entry.id   AF-A0ABD0QC98-F1
#
_cell.length_a   1.000
_cell.length_b   1.000
_cell.length_c   1.000
_cell.angle_alpha   90.00
_cell.angle_beta   90.00
_cell.angle_gamma   90.00
#
_symmetry.space_group_name_H-M   'P 1'
#
loop_
_entity.id
_entity.type
_entity.pdbx_description
1 polymer ?
#
loop_
_entity_poly.entity_id
_entity_poly.type
_entity_poly.pdbx_seq_one_letter_code
_entity_poly.pdbx_strand_id
1 'polypeptide(L)' 'SSVSAVQSICNALEVPHIQTRWKHPSVDNKDNFYINLYPEYTSISRAILDIVIFYKW' A
#
# COMPACT_ATOMS: atom_id res chain seq x y z
N SER A 1 10.97 11.21 2.14
CA SER A 1 11.61 11.80 3.34
C SER A 1 10.64 12.47 4.31
N SER A 2 9.53 13.11 3.88
CA SER A 2 8.50 13.66 4.80
C SER A 2 7.52 12.62 5.33
N VAL A 3 7.02 11.73 4.47
CA VAL A 3 6.05 10.68 4.82
C VAL A 3 6.57 9.70 5.88
N SER A 4 7.86 9.36 5.83
CA SER A 4 8.52 8.49 6.81
C SER A 4 8.65 9.16 8.19
N ALA A 5 8.90 10.47 8.24
CA ALA A 5 8.96 11.20 9.50
C ALA A 5 7.58 11.27 10.18
N VAL A 6 6.52 11.56 9.40
CA VAL A 6 5.14 11.52 9.90
C VAL A 6 4.78 10.11 10.39
N GLN A 7 5.16 9.06 9.66
CA GLN A 7 4.91 7.68 10.09
C GLN A 7 5.59 7.35 11.42
N SER A 8 6.83 7.79 11.63
CA SER A 8 7.55 7.59 12.88
C SER A 8 6.83 8.24 14.07
N ILE A 9 6.33 9.46 13.89
CA ILE A 9 5.56 10.17 14.92
C ILE A 9 4.23 9.47 15.19
N CYS A 10 3.47 9.09 14.16
CA CYS A 10 2.21 8.37 14.28
C CYS A 10 2.40 7.02 14.99
N ASN A 11 3.49 6.30 14.71
CA ASN A 11 3.84 5.07 15.42
C ASN A 11 4.14 5.34 16.91
N ALA A 12 4.86 6.42 17.24
CA ALA A 12 5.20 6.78 18.62
C ALA A 12 3.99 7.26 19.44
N LEU A 13 3.01 7.88 18.79
CA LEU A 13 1.79 8.39 19.42
C LEU A 13 0.60 7.43 19.34
N GLU A 14 0.78 6.25 18.73
CA GLU A 14 -0.28 5.25 18.50
C GLU A 14 -1.49 5.81 17.72
N VAL A 15 -1.25 6.76 16.81
CA VAL A 15 -2.27 7.42 16.00
C VAL A 15 -2.26 6.84 14.58
N PRO A 16 -3.42 6.49 13.99
CA PRO A 16 -3.46 5.94 12.63
C PRO A 16 -3.02 6.97 11.58
N HIS A 17 -2.04 6.61 10.76
CA HIS A 17 -1.63 7.38 9.58
C HIS A 17 -2.32 6.87 8.31
N ILE A 18 -3.23 7.67 7.76
CA ILE A 18 -3.94 7.37 6.51
C ILE A 18 -3.19 7.97 5.32
N GLN A 19 -2.88 7.15 4.33
CA GLN A 19 -2.33 7.58 3.04
C GLN A 19 -3.28 7.24 1.90
N THR A 20 -3.24 8.07 0.86
CA THR A 20 -4.06 7.93 -0.36
C THR A 20 -3.21 8.01 -1.62
N ARG A 21 -1.91 7.77 -1.48
CA ARG A 21 -0.92 7.88 -2.57
C ARG A 21 -0.17 6.57 -2.73
N TRP A 22 0.32 6.35 -3.93
CA TRP A 22 1.15 5.20 -4.22
C TRP A 22 2.39 5.18 -3.30
N LYS A 23 2.64 4.03 -2.68
CA LYS A 23 3.83 3.73 -1.89
C LYS A 23 4.50 2.53 -2.53
N HIS A 24 5.79 2.66 -2.85
CA HIS A 24 6.55 1.54 -3.40
C HIS A 24 6.53 0.38 -2.39
N PRO A 25 6.30 -0.87 -2.81
CA PRO A 25 6.39 -2.03 -1.95
C PRO A 25 7.85 -2.22 -1.53
N SER A 26 8.26 -1.63 -0.41
CA SER A 26 9.52 -1.93 0.24
C SER A 26 9.31 -3.07 1.23
N VAL A 27 10.29 -3.98 1.32
CA VAL A 27 10.23 -5.25 2.05
C VAL A 27 10.01 -5.08 3.57
N ASP A 28 10.29 -3.89 4.13
CA ASP A 28 10.31 -3.65 5.58
C ASP A 28 9.15 -2.81 6.13
N ASN A 29 7.98 -2.85 5.53
CA ASN A 29 6.89 -1.95 5.95
C ASN A 29 5.94 -2.52 7.02
N LYS A 30 6.48 -3.05 8.12
CA LYS A 30 5.71 -3.42 9.33
C LYS A 30 5.42 -2.18 10.20
N ASP A 31 4.71 -1.21 9.64
CA ASP A 31 4.22 -0.06 10.41
C ASP A 31 2.90 -0.43 11.10
N ASN A 32 2.89 -0.45 12.44
CA ASN A 32 1.73 -0.89 13.23
C ASN A 32 0.56 0.13 13.24
N PHE A 33 0.79 1.39 12.85
CA PHE A 33 -0.21 2.46 12.83
C PHE A 33 -0.30 3.12 11.45
N TYR A 34 -0.53 2.30 10.43
CA TYR A 34 -0.52 2.71 9.04
C TYR A 34 -1.63 2.06 8.23
N ILE A 35 -2.31 2.86 7.41
CA ILE A 35 -3.23 2.37 6.38
C ILE A 35 -3.02 3.15 5.07
N ASN A 36 -2.92 2.43 3.96
CA ASN A 36 -2.93 3.02 2.62
C ASN A 36 -4.22 2.63 1.90
N LEU A 37 -4.99 3.64 1.50
CA LEU A 37 -6.21 3.48 0.72
C LEU A 37 -5.94 3.60 -0.80
N TYR A 38 -4.68 3.80 -1.19
CA TYR A 38 -4.30 3.73 -2.59
C TYR A 38 -4.45 2.29 -3.12
N PRO A 39 -4.94 2.09 -4.35
CA PRO A 39 -5.10 0.75 -4.92
C PRO A 39 -3.82 -0.09 -4.83
N GLU A 40 -3.97 -1.34 -4.42
CA GLU A 40 -2.83 -2.26 -4.33
C GLU A 40 -2.21 -2.44 -5.74
N TYR A 41 -0.89 -2.34 -5.84
CA TYR A 41 -0.21 -2.45 -7.14
C TYR A 41 -0.49 -3.78 -7.85
N THR A 42 -0.73 -4.86 -7.10
CA THR A 42 -1.08 -6.17 -7.68
C THR A 42 -2.52 -6.23 -8.20
N SER A 43 -3.40 -5.28 -7.84
CA SER A 43 -4.79 -5.28 -8.31
C SER A 43 -4.88 -5.22 -9.83
N ILE A 44 -3.98 -4.48 -10.50
CA ILE A 44 -3.93 -4.42 -11.96
C ILE A 44 -3.47 -5.77 -12.53
N SER A 45 -2.41 -6.35 -11.97
CA SER A 45 -1.91 -7.66 -12.42
C SER A 45 -2.97 -8.75 -12.28
N ARG A 46 -3.75 -8.75 -11.18
CA ARG A 46 -4.87 -9.67 -10.97
C ARG A 46 -5.97 -9.46 -12.01
N ALA A 47 -6.38 -8.21 -12.25
CA ALA A 47 -7.40 -7.91 -13.26
C ALA A 47 -6.99 -8.37 -14.68
N ILE A 48 -5.71 -8.19 -15.05
CA ILE A 48 -5.19 -8.67 -16.33
C ILE A 48 -5.18 -10.21 -16.38
N LEU A 49 -4.75 -10.86 -15.29
CA LEU A 49 -4.78 -12.33 -15.20
C LEU A 49 -6.20 -12.87 -15.38
N ASP A 50 -7.20 -12.24 -14.74
CA ASP A 50 -8.61 -12.62 -14.87
C ASP A 50 -9.10 -12.51 -16.31
N ILE A 51 -8.69 -11.46 -17.04
CA ILE A 51 -9.00 -11.28 -18.46
C ILE A 51 -8.38 -12.40 -19.31
N VAL A 52 -7.09 -12.70 -19.12
CA VAL A 52 -6.38 -13.75 -19.86
C VAL A 52 -7.04 -15.12 -19.64
N ILE A 53 -7.37 -15.45 -18.39
CA ILE A 53 -8.04 -16.69 -18.03
C ILE A 53 -9.45 -16.74 -18.65
N PHE A 54 -10.20 -15.64 -18.58
CA PHE A 54 -11.55 -15.56 -19.14
C PHE A 54 -11.56 -15.84 -20.65
N TYR A 55 -10.60 -15.27 -21.40
CA TYR A 55 -10.50 -15.46 -22.84
C TYR A 55 -9.79 -16.75 -23.27
N LYS A 56 -9.26 -17.54 -22.33
CA LYS A 56 -8.47 -18.77 -22.60
C LYS A 56 -7.32 -18.51 -23.57
N TRP A 57 -6.65 -17.38 -23.39
CA TRP A 57 -5.44 -17.04 -24.14
C TRP A 57 -4.23 -17.81 -23.63
#